data_AF-A0A2V6H917-F1
#
_entry.id   AF-A0A2V6H917-F1
#
_cell.length_a   1.000
_cell.length_b   1.000
_cell.length_c   1.000
_cell.angle_alpha   90.00
_cell.angle_beta   90.00
_cell.angle_gamma   90.00
#
_symmetry.space_group_name_H-M   'P 1'
#
loop_
_entity.id
_entity.type
_entity.pdbx_description
1 polymer ?
#
loop_
_entity_poly.entity_id
_entity_poly.type
_entity_poly.pdbx_seq_one_letter_code
_entity_poly.pdbx_strand_id
1 'polypeptide(L)' 'MKDHTFTLGIEEEFAIIDPETRELRSHIQEILEYGKVILKEQIKPEMHQSVVELGTEICQSIVDARAHVIE' A
#
# COMPACT_ATOMS: atom_id res chain seq x y z
N MET A 1 -15.56 -21.33 -24.94
CA MET A 1 -15.66 -20.20 -23.99
C MET A 1 -14.60 -19.20 -24.38
N LYS A 2 -14.87 -17.90 -24.41
CA LYS A 2 -13.78 -16.92 -24.46
C LYS A 2 -13.01 -17.11 -23.15
N ASP A 3 -11.73 -17.49 -23.22
CA ASP A 3 -10.86 -17.58 -22.05
C ASP A 3 -10.80 -16.18 -21.42
N HIS A 4 -11.51 -15.99 -20.32
CA HIS A 4 -11.42 -14.77 -19.55
C HIS A 4 -10.13 -14.86 -18.74
N THR A 5 -9.20 -13.96 -19.01
CA THR A 5 -7.97 -13.85 -18.23
C THR A 5 -8.32 -13.13 -16.93
N PHE A 6 -8.25 -13.83 -15.80
CA PHE A 6 -8.43 -13.23 -14.49
C PHE A 6 -7.23 -12.35 -14.15
N THR A 7 -7.50 -11.22 -13.51
CA THR A 7 -6.50 -10.31 -12.97
C THR A 7 -6.64 -10.21 -11.45
N LEU A 8 -5.63 -9.67 -10.78
CA LEU A 8 -5.66 -9.43 -9.34
C LEU A 8 -5.01 -8.10 -8.98
N GLY A 9 -5.30 -7.60 -7.78
CA GLY A 9 -4.58 -6.52 -7.12
C GLY A 9 -4.44 -6.86 -5.64
N ILE A 10 -3.45 -6.28 -4.97
CA ILE A 10 -3.19 -6.45 -3.54
C ILE A 10 -3.25 -5.08 -2.88
N GLU A 11 -3.93 -5.01 -1.74
CA GLU A 11 -3.95 -3.86 -0.83
C GLU A 11 -3.32 -4.28 0.50
N GLU A 12 -2.36 -3.50 0.99
CA GLU A 12 -1.63 -3.73 2.25
C GLU A 12 -1.80 -2.53 3.18
N GLU A 13 -2.32 -2.77 4.38
CA GLU A 13 -2.50 -1.74 5.40
C GLU A 13 -1.42 -1.85 6.48
N PHE A 14 -0.68 -0.77 6.70
CA PHE A 14 0.40 -0.70 7.68
C PHE A 14 0.03 0.27 8.80
N ALA A 15 0.16 -0.21 10.04
CA ALA A 15 0.04 0.64 11.21
C ALA A 15 1.32 1.45 11.42
N ILE A 16 1.18 2.76 11.54
CA ILE A 16 2.26 3.68 11.88
C ILE A 16 2.45 3.63 13.40
N ILE A 17 3.63 3.21 13.83
CA ILE A 17 3.98 3.08 15.23
C ILE A 17 5.18 3.95 15.61
N ASP A 18 5.21 4.34 16.87
CA ASP A 18 6.43 4.81 17.51
C ASP A 18 7.42 3.64 17.69
N PRO A 19 8.66 3.72 17.19
CA PRO A 19 9.60 2.59 17.24
C PRO A 19 10.06 2.26 18.67
N GLU A 20 10.01 3.21 19.60
CA GLU A 20 10.42 3.01 20.99
C GLU A 20 9.24 2.54 21.85
N THR A 21 8.10 3.24 21.79
CA THR A 21 6.94 2.96 22.65
C THR A 21 5.99 1.92 22.07
N ARG A 22 6.04 1.70 20.75
CA ARG A 22 5.11 0.86 19.96
C ARG A 22 3.66 1.34 19.95
N GLU A 23 3.42 2.57 20.38
CA GLU A 23 2.10 3.19 20.30
C GLU A 23 1.78 3.64 18.87
N LEU A 24 0.49 3.67 18.53
CA LEU A 24 0.03 4.19 17.24
C LEU A 24 0.27 5.70 17.13
N ARG A 25 0.80 6.15 15.98
CA ARG A 25 1.09 7.56 15.70
C ARG A 25 0.24 8.05 14.52
N SER A 26 -0.46 9.16 14.70
CA SER A 26 -1.32 9.75 13.67
C SER A 26 -0.58 10.65 12.66
N HIS A 27 0.76 10.59 12.58
CA HIS A 27 1.59 11.47 11.72
C HIS A 27 1.58 11.05 10.24
N ILE A 28 0.43 10.60 9.73
CA ILE A 28 0.26 10.14 8.35
C ILE A 28 0.59 11.22 7.32
N GLN A 29 0.36 12.50 7.63
CA GLN A 29 0.57 13.60 6.68
C GLN A 29 2.04 13.75 6.26
N GLU A 30 2.98 13.74 7.20
CA GLU A 30 4.42 13.78 6.87
C GLU A 30 4.85 12.55 6.07
N ILE A 31 4.38 11.36 6.47
CA ILE A 31 4.69 10.11 5.77
C ILE A 31 4.16 10.12 4.34
N LEU A 32 2.94 10.61 4.12
CA LEU A 32 2.34 10.71 2.80
C LEU A 32 3.03 11.73 1.90
N GLU A 33 3.54 12.83 2.44
CA GLU A 33 4.29 13.81 1.64
C GLU A 33 5.56 13.21 1.06
N TYR A 34 6.34 12.46 1.86
CA TYR A 34 7.50 11.74 1.35
C TYR A 34 7.11 10.53 0.48
N GLY A 35 6.11 9.77 0.91
CA GLY A 35 5.66 8.55 0.23
C GLY A 35 5.08 8.82 -1.16
N LYS A 36 4.34 9.91 -1.37
CA LYS A 36 3.80 10.29 -2.69
C LYS A 36 4.89 10.60 -3.72
N VAL A 37 6.06 11.07 -3.29
CA VAL A 37 7.19 11.32 -4.20
C VAL A 37 7.75 10.00 -4.75
N ILE A 38 7.70 8.92 -3.95
CA ILE A 38 8.29 7.63 -4.28
C ILE A 38 7.24 6.68 -4.91
N LEU A 39 6.07 6.57 -4.29
CA LEU A 39 5.01 5.58 -4.59
C LEU A 39 3.80 6.17 -5.32
N LYS A 40 3.78 7.48 -5.60
CA LYS A 40 2.73 8.19 -6.36
C LYS A 40 1.30 7.90 -5.85
N GLU A 41 0.43 7.29 -6.67
CA GLU A 41 -0.98 6.99 -6.37
C GLU A 41 -1.19 5.68 -5.63
N GLN A 42 -0.12 4.90 -5.43
CA GLN A 42 -0.17 3.59 -4.76
C GLN A 42 -0.21 3.73 -3.23
N ILE A 43 -0.14 4.95 -2.69
CA ILE A 43 -0.20 5.22 -1.25
C ILE A 43 -1.41 6.10 -0.92
N LYS A 44 -2.24 5.66 0.05
CA LYS A 44 -3.43 6.39 0.48
C LYS A 44 -3.53 6.46 2.00
N PRO A 45 -4.01 7.59 2.55
CA PRO A 45 -4.47 7.63 3.93
C PRO A 45 -5.70 6.73 4.08
N GLU A 46 -5.72 5.92 5.14
CA GLU A 46 -6.92 5.22 5.56
C GLU A 46 -7.80 6.16 6.44
N MET A 47 -9.05 5.78 6.72
CA MET A 47 -9.89 6.42 7.74
C MET A 47 -9.15 6.62 9.08
N HIS A 48 -8.34 5.64 9.50
CA HIS A 48 -7.48 5.75 10.66
C HIS A 48 -6.19 6.50 10.31
N GLN A 49 -6.01 7.67 10.92
CA GLN A 49 -4.81 8.51 10.70
C GLN A 49 -3.49 7.85 11.15
N SER A 50 -3.54 6.68 11.79
CA SER A 50 -2.36 5.87 12.15
C SER A 50 -2.16 4.69 11.22
N VAL A 51 -2.85 4.64 10.08
CA VAL A 51 -2.76 3.56 9.10
C VAL A 51 -2.50 4.16 7.73
N VAL A 52 -1.63 3.50 6.97
CA VAL A 52 -1.38 3.80 5.56
C VAL A 52 -1.71 2.57 4.73
N GLU A 53 -2.39 2.78 3.61
CA GLU A 53 -2.69 1.74 2.63
C GLU A 53 -1.72 1.87 1.46
N LEU A 54 -1.14 0.74 1.06
CA LEU A 54 -0.42 0.55 -0.20
C LEU A 54 -1.22 -0.35 -1.13
N GLY A 55 -1.26 -0.02 -2.43
CA GLY A 55 -1.98 -0.80 -3.43
C GLY A 55 -1.15 -1.08 -4.67
N THR A 56 -1.16 -2.32 -5.14
CA THR A 56 -0.54 -2.69 -6.43
C THR A 56 -1.38 -2.19 -7.60
N GLU A 57 -0.76 -2.13 -8.79
CA GLU A 57 -1.54 -2.05 -10.03
C GLU A 57 -2.31 -3.36 -10.30
N ILE A 58 -3.11 -3.37 -11.37
CA ILE A 58 -3.82 -4.57 -11.84
C ILE A 58 -2.80 -5.54 -12.44
N CYS A 59 -2.57 -6.63 -11.72
CA CYS A 59 -1.58 -7.66 -12.07
C CYS A 59 -2.21 -8.78 -12.89
N GLN A 60 -1.42 -9.33 -13.82
CA GLN A 60 -1.83 -10.45 -14.68
C GLN A 60 -1.56 -11.83 -14.05
N SER A 61 -0.74 -11.88 -13.00
CA SER A 61 -0.41 -13.12 -12.29
C SER A 61 0.11 -12.83 -10.87
N ILE A 62 0.23 -13.87 -10.05
CA ILE A 62 0.82 -13.75 -8.71
C ILE A 62 2.31 -13.38 -8.73
N VAL A 63 3.02 -13.68 -9.83
CA VAL A 63 4.45 -13.33 -9.99
C VAL A 63 4.59 -11.83 -10.20
N ASP A 64 3.70 -11.26 -11.02
CA ASP A 64 3.59 -9.83 -11.28
C ASP A 64 3.18 -9.08 -10.01
N ALA A 65 2.18 -9.58 -9.28
CA ALA A 65 1.77 -9.01 -7.99
C ALA A 65 2.90 -9.04 -6.94
N ARG A 66 3.66 -10.15 -6.88
CA ARG A 66 4.80 -10.24 -5.97
C ARG A 66 5.88 -9.22 -6.31
N ALA A 67 6.14 -8.95 -7.58
CA ALA A 67 7.09 -7.92 -7.99
C ALA A 67 6.65 -6.54 -7.50
N HIS A 68 5.36 -6.20 -7.67
CA HIS A 68 4.80 -4.93 -7.20
C HIS A 68 4.84 -4.75 -5.67
N VAL A 69 4.74 -5.84 -4.89
CA VAL A 69 4.78 -5.77 -3.41
C VAL A 69 6.21 -5.60 -2.86
N ILE A 70 7.23 -6.06 -3.58
CA ILE A 70 8.62 -6.05 -3.07
C ILE A 70 9.47 -4.90 -3.62
N GLU A 71 9.02 -4.22 -4.66
CA GLU A 71 9.69 -3.05 -5.28
C GLU A 71 9.22 -1.74 -4.64
#